data_AF-A0A388Q103-F1
#
_entry.id   AF-A0A388Q103-F1
#
_cell.length_a   1.000
_cell.length_b   1.000
_cell.length_c   1.000
_cell.angle_alpha   90.00
_cell.angle_beta   90.00
_cell.angle_gamma   90.00
#
_symmetry.space_group_name_H-M   'P 1'
#
loop_
_entity.id
_entity.type
_entity.pdbx_description
1 polymer ?
#
loop_
_entity_poly.entity_id
_entity_poly.type
_entity_poly.pdbx_seq_one_letter_code
_entity_poly.pdbx_strand_id
1 'polypeptide(L)' 'MFKRTNVKILGIVENMTSFTSDDGIEHFIFGKDGGKNIASKFNVELLGQIPIDINLRKNSDEGLPFVDQLKIIKFQSCS' A
#
# COMPACT_ATOMS: atom_id res chain seq x y z
N MET A 1 3.98 14.84 17.63
CA MET A 1 4.40 15.81 16.59
C MET A 1 3.21 16.38 15.81
N PHE A 2 2.30 15.55 15.26
CA PHE A 2 1.19 16.00 14.39
C PHE A 2 0.19 17.00 14.99
N LYS A 3 -0.02 17.01 16.32
CA LYS A 3 -0.90 18.01 16.97
C LYS A 3 -0.37 19.46 16.90
N ARG A 4 0.90 19.68 16.50
CA ARG A 4 1.53 21.01 16.44
C ARG A 4 1.40 21.71 15.08
N THR A 5 0.98 20.99 14.05
CA THR A 5 0.79 21.53 12.70
C THR A 5 -0.68 21.39 12.34
N ASN A 6 -1.33 22.45 11.89
CA ASN A 6 -2.76 22.50 11.57
C ASN A 6 -3.12 21.75 10.26
N VAL A 7 -2.50 20.59 10.03
CA VAL A 7 -2.65 19.78 8.81
C VAL A 7 -3.67 18.69 9.08
N LYS A 8 -4.70 18.63 8.24
CA LYS A 8 -5.72 17.57 8.29
C LYS A 8 -5.09 16.24 7.87
N ILE A 9 -5.19 15.23 8.73
CA ILE A 9 -4.81 13.86 8.40
C ILE A 9 -5.97 13.23 7.61
N LEU A 10 -5.70 12.82 6.38
CA LEU A 10 -6.71 12.16 5.53
C LEU A 10 -6.88 10.68 5.90
N GLY A 11 -5.80 10.04 6.34
CA GLY A 11 -5.82 8.65 6.77
C GLY A 11 -4.41 8.07 6.83
N ILE A 12 -4.35 6.75 6.96
CA ILE A 12 -3.13 5.96 7.07
C ILE A 12 -3.08 4.99 5.89
N VAL A 13 -1.91 4.86 5.28
CA VAL A 13 -1.59 3.77 4.35
C VAL A 13 -0.54 2.91 5.03
N GLU A 14 -0.77 1.60 5.08
CA GLU A 14 0.21 0.64 5.57
C GLU A 14 0.98 0.07 4.38
N ASN A 15 2.29 0.31 4.34
CA ASN A 15 3.17 -0.22 3.30
C ASN A 15 3.86 -1.50 3.78
N MET A 16 4.24 -2.37 2.83
CA MET A 16 4.95 -3.62 3.07
C MET A 16 4.22 -4.56 4.04
N THR A 17 2.90 -4.70 3.90
CA THR A 17 2.04 -5.38 4.88
C THR A 17 2.24 -6.89 4.95
N SER A 18 2.52 -7.51 3.81
CA SER A 18 2.72 -8.95 3.68
C SER A 18 3.57 -9.25 2.46
N PHE A 19 4.14 -10.45 2.42
CA PHE A 19 4.87 -10.99 1.28
C PHE A 19 4.30 -12.35 0.94
N THR A 20 3.88 -12.56 -0.30
CA THR A 20 3.44 -13.87 -0.77
C THR A 20 4.62 -14.56 -1.45
N SER A 21 5.01 -15.71 -0.93
CA SER A 21 6.05 -16.56 -1.50
C SER A 21 5.51 -17.33 -2.73
N ASP A 22 6.39 -17.93 -3.52
CA ASP A 22 6.04 -18.65 -4.76
C ASP A 22 5.13 -19.87 -4.51
N ASP A 23 5.10 -20.36 -3.27
CA ASP A 23 4.19 -21.40 -2.78
C ASP A 23 2.78 -20.89 -2.44
N GLY A 24 2.53 -19.59 -2.61
CA GLY A 24 1.25 -18.95 -2.33
C GLY A 24 1.01 -18.65 -0.85
N ILE A 25 2.00 -18.88 0.02
CA ILE A 25 1.89 -18.61 1.45
C ILE A 25 2.12 -17.11 1.70
N GLU A 26 1.21 -16.49 2.45
CA GLU A 26 1.33 -15.10 2.88
C GLU A 26 2.11 -14.99 4.19
N HIS A 27 3.18 -14.20 4.18
CA HIS A 27 4.06 -13.97 5.31
C HIS A 27 3.98 -12.51 5.79
N PHE A 28 3.79 -12.35 7.10
CA PHE A 28 3.74 -11.03 7.76
C PHE A 28 5.09 -10.73 8.43
N ILE A 29 6.13 -10.53 7.61
CA ILE A 29 7.52 -10.43 8.08
C ILE A 29 7.80 -9.25 9.03
N PHE A 30 6.98 -8.20 8.99
CA PHE A 30 7.08 -7.02 9.85
C PHE A 30 5.96 -6.95 10.91
N GLY A 31 5.23 -8.05 11.11
CA GLY A 31 4.02 -8.08 11.92
C GLY A 31 2.76 -7.76 11.11
N LYS A 32 1.61 -7.74 11.79
CA LYS A 32 0.29 -7.62 11.17
C LYS A 32 -0.54 -6.53 11.83
N ASP A 33 -1.37 -5.86 11.04
CA ASP A 33 -2.38 -4.87 11.49
C ASP A 33 -1.81 -3.64 12.21
N GLY A 34 -0.55 -3.28 11.98
CA GLY A 34 0.08 -2.12 12.62
C GLY A 34 -0.61 -0.81 12.22
N GLY A 35 -0.85 -0.65 10.91
CA GLY A 35 -1.57 0.49 10.35
C GLY A 35 -3.00 0.58 10.87
N LYS A 36 -3.71 -0.55 10.91
CA LYS A 36 -5.09 -0.65 11.45
C LYS A 36 -5.18 -0.26 12.92
N ASN A 37 -4.24 -0.73 13.75
CA ASN A 37 -4.18 -0.39 15.17
C ASN A 37 -3.93 1.10 15.39
N ILE A 38 -3.02 1.70 14.61
CA ILE A 38 -2.74 3.14 14.67
C ILE A 38 -3.95 3.95 14.17
N ALA A 39 -4.57 3.54 13.07
CA ALA A 39 -5.77 4.18 12.52
C ALA A 39 -6.89 4.24 13.56
N SER A 40 -7.12 3.11 14.24
CA SER A 40 -8.11 3.00 15.32
C SER A 40 -7.73 3.88 16.53
N LYS A 41 -6.47 3.87 16.96
CA LYS A 41 -5.97 4.65 18.10
C LYS A 41 -6.12 6.15 17.90
N PHE A 42 -5.95 6.64 16.68
CA PHE A 42 -6.04 8.06 16.35
C PHE A 42 -7.38 8.46 15.73
N ASN A 43 -8.33 7.53 15.61
CA ASN A 43 -9.62 7.73 14.98
C ASN A 43 -9.51 8.36 13.57
N VAL A 44 -8.61 7.79 12.77
CA VAL A 44 -8.38 8.17 11.36
C VAL A 44 -8.62 6.96 10.46
N GLU A 45 -8.94 7.22 9.20
CA GLU A 45 -9.24 6.15 8.23
C GLU A 45 -7.98 5.38 7.83
N LEU A 46 -8.09 4.05 7.69
CA LEU A 46 -7.08 3.24 7.01
C LEU A 46 -7.44 3.21 5.52
N LEU A 47 -6.67 3.93 4.71
CA LEU A 47 -6.93 4.12 3.28
C LEU A 47 -6.53 2.90 2.44
N GLY A 48 -5.57 2.11 2.94
CA GLY A 48 -5.12 0.93 2.22
C GLY A 48 -3.94 0.24 2.87
N GLN A 49 -3.72 -0.99 2.42
CA GLN A 49 -2.61 -1.84 2.79
C GLN A 49 -1.94 -2.32 1.49
N ILE A 50 -0.64 -2.10 1.38
CA ILE A 50 0.14 -2.41 0.19
C ILE A 50 1.10 -3.55 0.53
N PRO A 51 0.94 -4.76 -0.03
CA PRO A 51 1.86 -5.86 0.17
C PRO A 51 3.19 -5.61 -0.56
N ILE A 52 4.21 -6.37 -0.18
CA ILE A 52 5.46 -6.46 -0.90
C ILE A 52 5.22 -7.24 -2.18
N ASP A 53 5.30 -6.53 -3.31
CA ASP A 53 5.23 -7.11 -4.65
C ASP A 53 6.56 -6.87 -5.38
N ILE A 54 7.14 -7.95 -5.91
CA ILE A 54 8.45 -7.91 -6.58
C ILE A 54 8.39 -7.06 -7.84
N ASN A 55 7.29 -7.12 -8.59
CA ASN A 55 7.12 -6.34 -9.80
C ASN A 55 6.98 -4.86 -9.44
N LEU A 56 6.16 -4.51 -8.44
CA LEU A 56 6.04 -3.14 -7.93
C LEU A 56 7.42 -2.57 -7.57
N ARG A 57 8.26 -3.35 -6.88
CA ARG A 57 9.62 -2.93 -6.53
C ARG A 57 10.50 -2.73 -7.76
N LYS A 58 10.58 -3.71 -8.66
CA LYS A 58 11.37 -3.62 -9.91
C LYS A 58 10.97 -2.41 -10.76
N ASN A 59 9.67 -2.22 -10.94
CA ASN A 59 9.14 -1.12 -11.73
C ASN A 59 9.46 0.23 -11.08
N SER A 60 9.40 0.32 -9.75
CA SER A 60 9.81 1.52 -9.01
C SER A 60 11.30 1.80 -9.18
N ASP A 61 12.15 0.76 -9.13
CA ASP A 61 13.60 0.86 -9.35
C ASP A 61 13.92 1.34 -10.78
N GLU A 62 13.12 0.92 -11.77
CA GLU A 62 13.26 1.28 -13.19
C GLU A 62 12.65 2.65 -13.52
N GLY A 63 12.05 3.35 -12.54
CA GLY A 63 11.40 4.64 -12.77
C GLY A 63 10.09 4.53 -13.55
N LEU A 64 9.43 3.37 -13.47
CA LEU A 64 8.12 3.08 -14.07
C LEU A 64 7.06 2.96 -12.95
N PRO A 65 6.39 4.07 -12.58
CA PRO A 65 5.36 4.05 -11.56
C PRO A 65 4.26 3.02 -11.88
N PHE A 66 3.77 2.31 -10.87
CA PHE A 66 2.66 1.36 -11.01
C PHE A 66 1.42 1.98 -11.69
N VAL A 67 1.17 3.27 -11.46
CA VAL A 67 0.07 4.00 -12.10
C VAL A 67 0.18 4.07 -13.62
N ASP A 68 1.38 4.00 -14.18
CA ASP A 68 1.57 3.98 -15.63
C ASP A 68 1.27 2.61 -16.25
N GLN A 69 1.28 1.54 -15.46
CA GLN A 69 0.86 0.20 -15.89
C GLN A 69 -0.65 0.04 -15.94
N LEU A 70 -1.38 0.77 -15.09
CA LEU A 70 -2.85 0.77 -15.11
C LEU A 70 -3.42 1.34 -16.42
N LYS A 71 -2.67 2.20 -17.14
CA LYS A 71 -3.08 2.69 -18.47
C LYS A 71 -3.13 1.58 -19.52
N ILE A 72 -2.32 0.52 -19.37
CA ILE A 72 -2.29 -0.61 -20.30
C ILE A 72 -3.45 -1.59 -20.02
N ILE A 73 -3.90 -1.69 -18.77
CA ILE A 73 -4.93 -2.67 -18.37
C ILE A 73 -6.37 -2.15 -18.58
N LYS A 74 -6.60 -0.85 -18.77
CA LYS A 74 -7.95 -0.25 -18.81
C LYS A 74 -8.42 0.36 -20.15
N PHE A 75 -7.80 0.04 -21.29
CA PHE A 75 -8.29 0.46 -22.62
C PHE A 75 -8.60 -0.67 -23.60
N GLN A 76 -8.81 -1.90 -23.11
CA GLN A 76 -9.16 -3.05 -23.97
C GLN A 76 -10.56 -3.64 -23.74
N SER A 77 -11.45 -2.96 -23.00
CA SER A 77 -12.82 -3.46 -22.78
C SER A 77 -13.89 -2.36 -22.70
N CYS A 78 -13.84 -1.39 -23.62
CA CYS A 78 -15.02 -0.66 -24.04
C CYS A 78 -15.22 -0.86 -25.54
N SER A 79 -16.01 -1.88 -25.88
CA SER A 79 -16.72 -2.05 -27.15
C SER A 79 -18.20 -2.12 -26.82
#